data_AF-A0A1Y1IHC7-F1
#
_entry.id   AF-A0A1Y1IHC7-F1
#
_cell.length_a   1.000
_cell.length_b   1.000
_cell.length_c   1.000
_cell.angle_alpha   90.00
_cell.angle_beta   90.00
_cell.angle_gamma   90.00
#
_symmetry.space_group_name_H-M   'P 1'
#
loop_
_entity.id
_entity.type
_entity.pdbx_description
1 polymer ?
#
loop_
_entity_poly.entity_id
_entity_poly.type
_entity_poly.pdbx_seq_one_letter_code
_entity_poly.pdbx_strand_id
1 'polypeptide(L)'
;MARTKATARREFSKRNPASSYGIQRDQTTLQKAQPTKTSNAKKKAATKPAAKPAKGGRKASTSVVGEYSLKVTEERSSGGMFGSYEADDEDSEEYSMSVFESGGHTWARFELETVEGCAKFGKRTVSKGQTTYAYQWRGRETGEGEIQCASDQKGTFKFHGDKIEGTMKTPFGDLILTGEKVSDEPDEKSASMWDYCTEEQHEVERVNRWK
;
A
#
# COMPACT_ATOMS: atom_id res chain seq x y z
N MET A 1 2.63 67.81 35.04
CA MET A 1 2.69 66.94 33.84
C MET A 1 1.98 65.63 34.17
N ALA A 2 0.73 65.48 33.71
CA ALA A 2 -0.13 64.35 34.04
C ALA A 2 0.09 63.18 33.06
N ARG A 3 0.24 61.95 33.58
CA ARG A 3 0.37 60.71 32.81
C ARG A 3 -0.95 59.94 32.88
N THR A 4 -1.66 59.81 31.76
CA THR A 4 -2.85 58.97 31.59
C THR A 4 -2.45 57.55 31.18
N LYS A 5 -2.94 56.54 31.92
CA LYS A 5 -2.84 55.12 31.57
C LYS A 5 -4.06 54.71 30.74
N ALA A 6 -3.84 54.14 29.57
CA ALA A 6 -4.87 53.55 28.73
C ALA A 6 -5.02 52.05 29.05
N THR A 7 -6.24 51.62 29.37
CA THR A 7 -6.60 50.21 29.62
C THR A 7 -7.28 49.66 28.37
N ALA A 8 -6.66 48.70 27.69
CA ALA A 8 -7.23 48.02 26.54
C ALA A 8 -8.21 46.92 26.99
N ARG A 9 -9.45 47.05 26.54
CA ARG A 9 -10.57 46.11 26.71
C ARG A 9 -10.59 45.22 25.48
N ARG A 10 -10.51 43.90 25.62
CA ARG A 10 -10.70 42.96 24.49
C ARG A 10 -11.87 42.04 24.77
N GLU A 11 -12.75 41.98 23.77
CA GLU A 11 -14.12 41.49 23.85
C GLU A 11 -14.22 39.97 23.82
N PHE A 12 -15.17 39.46 24.60
CA PHE A 12 -15.68 38.08 24.55
C PHE A 12 -16.57 37.92 23.31
N SER A 13 -16.15 37.08 22.36
CA SER A 13 -17.01 36.63 21.27
C SER A 13 -17.96 35.55 21.78
N LYS A 14 -19.26 35.87 21.82
CA LYS A 14 -20.37 34.93 21.96
C LYS A 14 -20.95 34.66 20.57
N ARG A 15 -21.21 33.38 20.25
CA ARG A 15 -22.20 32.79 19.30
C ARG A 15 -21.64 31.41 18.88
N ASN A 16 -22.38 30.30 18.78
CA ASN A 16 -23.80 30.01 18.91
C ASN A 16 -23.97 28.48 19.15
N PRO A 17 -25.12 28.01 19.66
CA PRO A 17 -25.38 26.63 20.04
C PRO A 17 -26.15 25.81 18.97
N ALA A 18 -26.23 24.50 19.24
CA ALA A 18 -27.19 23.52 18.73
C ALA A 18 -26.99 22.92 17.33
N SER A 19 -26.71 21.61 17.30
CA SER A 19 -27.39 20.70 16.37
C SER A 19 -27.45 19.30 16.98
N SER A 20 -28.61 18.99 17.54
CA SER A 20 -29.04 17.68 17.98
C SER A 20 -29.87 17.03 16.86
N TYR A 21 -29.31 16.05 16.17
CA TYR A 21 -30.03 15.04 15.38
C TYR A 21 -29.18 13.76 15.53
N GLY A 22 -29.63 12.69 16.16
CA GLY A 22 -30.90 12.00 15.93
C GLY A 22 -30.67 10.88 14.92
N ILE A 23 -29.84 9.88 15.27
CA ILE A 23 -29.64 8.69 14.42
C ILE A 23 -30.79 7.73 14.69
N GLN A 24 -31.83 7.83 13.87
CA GLN A 24 -32.88 6.82 13.75
C GLN A 24 -32.29 5.60 13.03
N ARG A 25 -32.43 4.43 13.66
CA ARG A 25 -32.16 3.13 13.06
C ARG A 25 -33.35 2.75 12.18
N ASP A 26 -33.16 2.74 10.87
CA ASP A 26 -34.07 2.03 9.97
C ASP A 26 -33.81 0.53 10.07
N GLN A 27 -34.77 -0.18 10.66
CA GLN A 27 -35.01 -1.60 10.39
C GLN A 27 -35.97 -1.72 9.19
N THR A 28 -36.13 -2.95 8.70
CA THR A 28 -37.04 -3.42 7.62
C THR A 28 -36.49 -3.19 6.19
N THR A 29 -36.36 -4.16 5.29
CA THR A 29 -37.20 -5.36 5.07
C THR A 29 -36.42 -6.42 4.26
N LEU A 30 -36.38 -7.66 4.76
CA LEU A 30 -36.04 -8.86 3.99
C LEU A 30 -37.23 -9.20 3.08
N GLN A 31 -37.06 -9.11 1.75
CA GLN A 31 -37.97 -9.76 0.80
C GLN A 31 -37.31 -11.01 0.20
N LYS A 32 -37.93 -12.15 0.54
CA LYS A 32 -37.80 -13.46 -0.12
C LYS A 32 -38.18 -13.33 -1.60
N ALA A 33 -37.29 -13.74 -2.49
CA ALA A 33 -37.68 -14.18 -3.84
C ALA A 33 -37.58 -15.72 -3.90
N GLN A 34 -38.71 -16.33 -4.24
CA GLN A 34 -38.87 -17.77 -4.48
C GLN A 34 -38.31 -18.20 -5.85
N PRO A 35 -38.08 -19.52 -6.05
CA PRO A 35 -37.38 -20.04 -7.22
C PRO A 35 -38.31 -20.29 -8.41
N THR A 36 -37.95 -19.81 -9.58
CA THR A 36 -38.56 -20.23 -10.85
C THR A 36 -37.79 -21.39 -11.45
N LYS A 37 -38.43 -22.56 -11.46
CA LYS A 37 -38.05 -23.71 -12.30
C LYS A 37 -38.46 -23.41 -13.74
N THR A 38 -37.53 -23.59 -14.69
CA THR A 38 -37.89 -23.93 -16.07
C THR A 38 -36.84 -24.86 -16.66
N SER A 39 -37.37 -25.86 -17.34
CA SER A 39 -36.78 -27.12 -17.77
C SER A 39 -36.28 -27.11 -19.22
N ASN A 40 -35.36 -28.05 -19.51
CA ASN A 40 -35.07 -28.71 -20.80
C ASN A 40 -34.41 -27.82 -21.89
N ALA A 41 -33.49 -28.29 -22.73
CA ALA A 41 -33.29 -29.61 -23.30
C ALA A 41 -31.85 -29.81 -23.84
N LYS A 42 -31.44 -31.09 -23.89
CA LYS A 42 -30.27 -31.64 -24.58
C LYS A 42 -30.07 -31.11 -26.01
N LYS A 43 -28.81 -30.87 -26.40
CA LYS A 43 -28.28 -31.24 -27.74
C LYS A 43 -26.80 -31.63 -27.65
N LYS A 44 -26.46 -32.63 -28.47
CA LYS A 44 -25.26 -33.47 -28.46
C LYS A 44 -24.02 -32.80 -29.08
N ALA A 45 -22.86 -33.19 -28.55
CA ALA A 45 -21.59 -33.60 -29.17
C ALA A 45 -21.06 -32.88 -30.43
N ALA A 46 -19.84 -32.35 -30.32
CA ALA A 46 -18.77 -32.54 -31.31
C ALA A 46 -17.40 -32.40 -30.62
N THR A 47 -16.67 -33.52 -30.58
CA THR A 47 -15.26 -33.62 -30.22
C THR A 47 -14.40 -32.86 -31.24
N LYS A 48 -13.55 -31.94 -30.76
CA LYS A 48 -12.44 -31.37 -31.54
C LYS A 48 -11.10 -31.72 -30.88
N PRO A 49 -10.05 -31.95 -31.68
CA PRO A 49 -8.84 -32.65 -31.24
C PRO A 49 -7.95 -31.77 -30.35
N ALA A 50 -7.24 -32.45 -29.46
CA ALA A 50 -6.22 -31.92 -28.57
C ALA A 50 -5.20 -31.06 -29.34
N ALA A 51 -5.20 -29.76 -29.07
CA ALA A 51 -4.12 -28.88 -29.46
C ALA A 51 -2.90 -29.17 -28.57
N LYS A 52 -1.77 -29.46 -29.21
CA LYS A 52 -0.46 -29.58 -28.55
C LYS A 52 -0.18 -28.30 -27.73
N PRO A 53 0.45 -28.39 -26.55
CA PRO A 53 0.88 -27.19 -25.82
C PRO A 53 1.94 -26.50 -26.67
N ALA A 54 1.59 -25.34 -27.22
CA ALA A 54 2.55 -24.44 -27.80
C ALA A 54 3.51 -24.03 -26.68
N LYS A 55 4.82 -24.28 -26.87
CA LYS A 55 5.87 -23.65 -26.08
C LYS A 55 5.78 -22.14 -26.33
N GLY A 56 4.99 -21.46 -25.50
CA GLY A 56 4.82 -20.02 -25.52
C GLY A 56 6.12 -19.39 -25.05
N GLY A 57 6.87 -18.80 -25.97
CA GLY A 57 7.82 -17.76 -25.60
C GLY A 57 7.03 -16.70 -24.84
N ARG A 58 7.34 -16.52 -23.55
CA ARG A 58 6.79 -15.44 -22.73
C ARG A 58 7.07 -14.14 -23.48
N LYS A 59 6.02 -13.53 -24.06
CA LYS A 59 6.11 -12.15 -24.53
C LYS A 59 6.35 -11.32 -23.27
N ALA A 60 7.43 -10.56 -23.23
CA ALA A 60 7.73 -9.65 -22.13
C ALA A 60 6.47 -8.85 -21.80
N SER A 61 6.01 -8.97 -20.56
CA SER A 61 4.77 -8.35 -20.12
C SER A 61 4.92 -6.84 -20.29
N THR A 62 3.93 -6.19 -20.91
CA THR A 62 3.95 -4.72 -21.06
C THR A 62 3.38 -3.99 -19.85
N SER A 63 2.79 -4.75 -18.92
CA SER A 63 2.16 -4.25 -17.71
C SER A 63 3.16 -4.20 -16.55
N VAL A 64 3.11 -3.10 -15.81
CA VAL A 64 3.81 -2.94 -14.51
C VAL A 64 3.06 -3.66 -13.38
N VAL A 65 1.81 -4.04 -13.62
CA VAL A 65 1.01 -4.84 -12.69
C VAL A 65 1.56 -6.26 -12.62
N GLY A 66 1.74 -6.77 -11.41
CA GLY A 66 2.23 -8.13 -11.14
C GLY A 66 2.97 -8.23 -9.81
N GLU A 67 3.57 -9.39 -9.59
CA GLU A 67 4.37 -9.70 -8.41
C GLU A 67 5.85 -9.60 -8.72
N TYR A 68 6.60 -9.01 -7.81
CA TYR A 68 8.03 -8.75 -7.89
C TYR A 68 8.73 -9.38 -6.70
N SER A 69 9.82 -10.10 -6.98
CA SER A 69 10.82 -10.46 -5.98
C SER A 69 11.77 -9.27 -5.83
N LEU A 70 11.98 -8.84 -4.59
CA LEU A 70 12.79 -7.69 -4.21
C LEU A 70 14.06 -8.14 -3.48
N LYS A 71 15.13 -7.39 -3.67
CA LYS A 71 16.42 -7.50 -2.99
C LYS A 71 16.85 -6.13 -2.48
N VAL A 72 17.25 -6.07 -1.22
CA VAL A 72 17.86 -4.88 -0.62
C VAL A 72 19.36 -4.91 -0.94
N THR A 73 19.87 -3.88 -1.62
CA THR A 73 21.27 -3.85 -2.06
C THR A 73 22.17 -2.96 -1.20
N GLU A 74 21.60 -1.99 -0.49
CA GLU A 74 22.35 -1.11 0.41
C GLU A 74 21.40 -0.54 1.45
N GLU A 75 21.74 -0.68 2.72
CA GLU A 75 21.16 0.10 3.79
C GLU A 75 22.13 1.26 4.05
N ARG A 76 21.72 2.49 3.72
CA ARG A 76 22.49 3.66 4.13
C ARG A 76 22.21 3.94 5.60
N SER A 77 22.82 3.14 6.47
CA SER A 77 22.84 3.40 7.90
C SER A 77 23.65 4.68 8.14
N SER A 78 22.95 5.77 8.48
CA SER A 78 23.57 7.05 8.80
C SER A 78 24.21 6.99 10.19
N GLY A 79 25.35 6.33 10.32
CA GLY A 79 26.21 6.40 11.51
C GLY A 79 26.44 5.06 12.19
N GLY A 80 27.47 4.34 11.75
CA GLY A 80 27.91 3.10 12.39
C GLY A 80 29.37 2.83 12.13
N MET A 81 30.23 3.39 12.96
CA MET A 81 31.66 3.08 13.07
C MET A 81 31.81 1.71 13.76
N PHE A 82 31.39 0.62 13.10
CA PHE A 82 31.58 -0.75 13.61
C PHE A 82 31.98 -1.69 12.45
N GLY A 83 32.90 -2.60 12.77
CA GLY A 83 33.83 -3.23 11.83
C GLY A 83 33.21 -3.99 10.65
N SER A 84 33.96 -4.00 9.56
CA SER A 84 33.76 -4.84 8.39
C SER A 84 33.83 -6.32 8.81
N TYR A 85 32.67 -6.90 9.14
CA TYR A 85 32.49 -8.33 8.99
C TYR A 85 32.42 -8.59 7.48
N GLU A 86 33.35 -9.41 6.97
CA GLU A 86 33.21 -9.97 5.64
C GLU A 86 31.90 -10.76 5.64
N ALA A 87 30.88 -10.21 4.98
CA ALA A 87 29.60 -10.86 4.85
C ALA A 87 29.77 -12.04 3.90
N ASP A 88 29.67 -13.26 4.42
CA ASP A 88 29.41 -14.44 3.60
C ASP A 88 28.09 -14.18 2.85
N ASP A 89 28.17 -14.03 1.53
CA ASP A 89 27.10 -13.66 0.59
C ASP A 89 25.93 -14.68 0.47
N GLU A 90 25.78 -15.63 1.40
CA GLU A 90 24.86 -16.77 1.21
C GLU A 90 23.38 -16.51 1.56
N ASP A 91 23.05 -15.44 2.30
CA ASP A 91 21.67 -15.19 2.75
C ASP A 91 21.15 -13.81 2.31
N SER A 92 21.09 -13.56 1.00
CA SER A 92 20.28 -12.44 0.48
C SER A 92 18.80 -12.78 0.66
N GLU A 93 18.18 -12.22 1.69
CA GLU A 93 16.74 -12.36 1.92
C GLU A 93 15.94 -11.89 0.70
N GLU A 94 15.02 -12.74 0.26
CA GLU A 94 14.14 -12.45 -0.87
C GLU A 94 12.83 -11.86 -0.35
N TYR A 95 12.61 -10.59 -0.64
CA TYR A 95 11.41 -9.87 -0.25
C TYR A 95 10.37 -9.90 -1.38
N SER A 96 9.12 -9.60 -1.07
CA SER A 96 8.06 -9.60 -2.08
C SER A 96 7.38 -8.24 -2.21
N MET A 97 6.95 -7.92 -3.42
CA MET A 97 6.11 -6.77 -3.68
C MET A 97 5.08 -7.07 -4.77
N SER A 98 3.81 -6.77 -4.48
CA SER A 98 2.72 -6.95 -5.44
C SER A 98 2.16 -5.60 -5.89
N VAL A 99 2.24 -5.33 -7.19
CA VAL A 99 1.81 -4.07 -7.81
C VAL A 99 0.48 -4.28 -8.52
N PHE A 100 -0.53 -3.49 -8.20
CA PHE A 100 -1.88 -3.61 -8.75
C PHE A 100 -2.54 -2.25 -8.99
N GLU A 101 -3.62 -2.23 -9.76
CA GLU A 101 -4.40 -1.03 -10.04
C GLU A 101 -5.76 -1.10 -9.38
N SER A 102 -6.13 -0.06 -8.63
CA SER A 102 -7.44 0.03 -7.98
C SER A 102 -7.86 1.49 -7.81
N GLY A 103 -9.12 1.79 -8.12
CA GLY A 103 -9.68 3.14 -7.95
C GLY A 103 -8.97 4.22 -8.78
N GLY A 104 -8.37 3.86 -9.93
CA GLY A 104 -7.60 4.80 -10.77
C GLY A 104 -6.23 5.16 -10.22
N HIS A 105 -5.74 4.41 -9.22
CA HIS A 105 -4.41 4.52 -8.66
C HIS A 105 -3.65 3.21 -8.85
N THR A 106 -2.34 3.32 -9.02
CA THR A 106 -1.43 2.19 -8.87
C THR A 106 -1.05 2.07 -7.39
N TRP A 107 -1.08 0.85 -6.90
CA TRP A 107 -0.74 0.47 -5.54
C TRP A 107 0.36 -0.58 -5.56
N ALA A 108 1.16 -0.65 -4.51
CA ALA A 108 2.04 -1.77 -4.27
C ALA A 108 1.95 -2.23 -2.82
N ARG A 109 1.73 -3.52 -2.59
CA ARG A 109 1.95 -4.15 -1.30
C ARG A 109 3.39 -4.62 -1.23
N PHE A 110 4.08 -4.43 -0.12
CA PHE A 110 5.41 -4.97 0.09
C PHE A 110 5.51 -5.64 1.45
N GLU A 111 6.40 -6.62 1.52
CA GLU A 111 6.76 -7.33 2.74
C GLU A 111 8.30 -7.38 2.80
N LEU A 112 8.89 -6.50 3.60
CA LEU A 112 10.32 -6.43 3.88
C LEU A 112 10.58 -6.99 5.29
N GLU A 113 11.83 -7.27 5.62
CA GLU A 113 12.22 -7.85 6.91
C GLU A 113 11.70 -7.03 8.09
N THR A 114 11.88 -5.71 8.05
CA THR A 114 11.55 -4.79 9.16
C THR A 114 10.19 -4.14 9.03
N VAL A 115 9.67 -4.02 7.81
CA VAL A 115 8.41 -3.31 7.53
C VAL A 115 7.59 -4.01 6.47
N GLU A 116 6.30 -4.15 6.75
CA GLU A 116 5.29 -4.55 5.76
C GLU A 116 4.31 -3.40 5.52
N GLY A 117 3.80 -3.27 4.30
CA GLY A 117 2.94 -2.12 4.02
C GLY A 117 2.34 -2.05 2.64
N CYS A 118 1.68 -0.91 2.40
CA CYS A 118 1.09 -0.53 1.13
C CYS A 118 1.60 0.84 0.69
N ALA A 119 2.13 0.90 -0.53
CA ALA A 119 2.52 2.10 -1.24
C ALA A 119 1.42 2.53 -2.21
N LYS A 120 1.12 3.83 -2.22
CA LYS A 120 0.24 4.49 -3.16
C LYS A 120 1.07 5.35 -4.10
N PHE A 121 0.98 5.06 -5.39
CA PHE A 121 1.58 5.89 -6.43
C PHE A 121 0.66 7.07 -6.78
N GLY A 122 1.25 8.16 -7.28
CA GLY A 122 0.53 9.37 -7.67
C GLY A 122 -0.53 9.17 -8.76
N LYS A 123 -1.15 10.28 -9.19
CA LYS A 123 -2.38 10.30 -10.03
C LYS A 123 -2.20 9.94 -11.52
N ARG A 124 -1.16 9.20 -11.89
CA ARG A 124 -0.93 8.75 -13.26
C ARG A 124 -0.61 7.26 -13.22
N THR A 125 -1.46 6.48 -13.89
CA THR A 125 -1.22 5.06 -14.20
C THR A 125 0.23 4.89 -14.61
N VAL A 126 0.93 4.00 -13.93
CA VAL A 126 2.36 3.77 -14.12
C VAL A 126 2.55 3.16 -15.52
N SER A 127 2.96 3.99 -16.48
CA SER A 127 3.14 3.62 -17.88
C SER A 127 4.60 3.30 -18.23
N LYS A 128 4.83 2.36 -19.15
CA LYS A 128 6.16 2.16 -19.75
C LYS A 128 6.60 3.45 -20.46
N GLY A 129 7.56 4.17 -19.87
CA GLY A 129 8.15 5.38 -20.47
C GLY A 129 8.45 6.50 -19.47
N GLN A 130 7.75 6.57 -18.33
CA GLN A 130 8.16 7.42 -17.22
C GLN A 130 9.13 6.63 -16.36
N THR A 131 10.35 7.14 -16.19
CA THR A 131 11.43 6.37 -15.57
C THR A 131 11.27 6.27 -14.07
N THR A 132 10.65 7.25 -13.40
CA THR A 132 10.62 7.33 -11.93
C THR A 132 9.25 7.77 -11.43
N TYR A 133 8.70 7.04 -10.48
CA TYR A 133 7.42 7.27 -9.85
C TYR A 133 7.60 7.53 -8.36
N ALA A 134 7.17 8.71 -7.91
CA ALA A 134 7.06 8.99 -6.49
C ALA A 134 5.85 8.26 -5.90
N TYR A 135 6.03 7.72 -4.70
CA TYR A 135 4.97 7.11 -3.92
C TYR A 135 5.03 7.58 -2.47
N GLN A 136 3.91 7.38 -1.78
CA GLN A 136 3.83 7.43 -0.33
C GLN A 136 3.47 6.03 0.16
N TRP A 137 4.03 5.59 1.28
CA TRP A 137 3.68 4.30 1.87
C TRP A 137 3.13 4.46 3.29
N ARG A 138 2.41 3.42 3.73
CA ARG A 138 1.92 3.21 5.09
C ARG A 138 2.06 1.73 5.42
N GLY A 139 2.34 1.40 6.65
CA GLY A 139 2.63 0.01 6.99
C GLY A 139 2.67 -0.26 8.49
N ARG A 140 3.31 -1.36 8.82
CA ARG A 140 3.60 -1.80 10.18
C ARG A 140 5.05 -2.28 10.23
N GLU A 141 5.67 -2.07 11.38
CA GLU A 141 6.88 -2.80 11.71
C GLU A 141 6.53 -4.28 11.95
N THR A 142 7.32 -5.19 11.39
CA THR A 142 7.10 -6.65 11.50
C THR A 142 7.40 -7.20 12.89
N GLY A 143 8.24 -6.51 13.69
CA GLY A 143 8.61 -6.89 15.05
C GLY A 143 7.53 -6.56 16.08
N GLU A 144 7.46 -5.30 16.51
CA GLU A 144 6.51 -4.86 17.55
C GLU A 144 5.11 -4.51 17.03
N GLY A 145 4.90 -4.54 15.71
CA GLY A 145 3.62 -4.27 15.07
C GLY A 145 3.22 -2.80 15.03
N GLU A 146 4.15 -1.87 15.30
CA GLU A 146 3.86 -0.43 15.35
C GLU A 146 3.43 0.09 13.98
N ILE A 147 2.30 0.81 13.93
CA ILE A 147 1.79 1.41 12.70
C ILE A 147 2.71 2.54 12.26
N GLN A 148 3.20 2.43 11.04
CA GLN A 148 3.99 3.42 10.35
C GLN A 148 3.06 4.21 9.41
N CYS A 149 2.78 5.47 9.75
CA CYS A 149 1.88 6.33 8.97
C CYS A 149 2.38 7.77 8.78
N ALA A 150 3.68 8.02 8.97
CA ALA A 150 4.26 9.35 8.93
C ALA A 150 4.28 9.96 7.49
N SER A 151 4.29 11.29 7.41
CA SER A 151 4.17 12.01 6.12
C SER A 151 5.45 12.03 5.27
N ASP A 152 6.58 11.63 5.84
CA ASP A 152 7.90 11.50 5.24
C ASP A 152 8.16 10.11 4.65
N GLN A 153 7.25 9.15 4.88
CA GLN A 153 7.26 7.80 4.31
C GLN A 153 7.02 7.82 2.80
N LYS A 154 8.09 8.10 2.07
CA LYS A 154 8.08 8.35 0.63
C LYS A 154 9.23 7.60 -0.01
N GLY A 155 9.13 7.45 -1.32
CA GLY A 155 10.19 6.85 -2.09
C GLY A 155 10.00 7.05 -3.57
N THR A 156 10.89 6.42 -4.33
CA THR A 156 10.78 6.39 -5.79
C THR A 156 10.95 4.98 -6.31
N PHE A 157 10.12 4.56 -7.26
CA PHE A 157 10.34 3.33 -8.01
C PHE A 157 10.45 3.63 -9.51
N LYS A 158 11.32 2.87 -10.17
CA LYS A 158 11.57 2.87 -11.59
C LYS A 158 11.23 1.50 -12.14
N PHE A 159 10.36 1.45 -13.12
CA PHE A 159 9.91 0.21 -13.74
C PHE A 159 10.52 0.06 -15.13
N HIS A 160 11.32 -1.00 -15.30
CA HIS A 160 12.05 -1.34 -16.51
C HIS A 160 11.50 -2.65 -17.10
N GLY A 161 10.23 -2.65 -17.49
CA GLY A 161 9.55 -3.86 -17.93
C GLY A 161 9.37 -4.82 -16.77
N ASP A 162 10.08 -5.94 -16.82
CA ASP A 162 10.02 -6.97 -15.77
C ASP A 162 11.02 -6.68 -14.64
N LYS A 163 11.75 -5.56 -14.65
CA LYS A 163 12.65 -5.15 -13.57
C LYS A 163 12.15 -3.92 -12.83
N ILE A 164 12.47 -3.81 -11.55
CA ILE A 164 12.20 -2.65 -10.73
C ILE A 164 13.45 -2.21 -9.98
N GLU A 165 13.63 -0.90 -9.86
CA GLU A 165 14.65 -0.29 -9.00
C GLU A 165 14.01 0.85 -8.22
N GLY A 166 14.33 1.01 -6.95
CA GLY A 166 13.75 2.07 -6.17
C GLY A 166 14.45 2.37 -4.87
N THR A 167 13.96 3.43 -4.25
CA THR A 167 14.36 3.87 -2.92
C THR A 167 13.13 3.94 -2.03
N MET A 168 13.26 3.52 -0.78
CA MET A 168 12.23 3.61 0.24
C MET A 168 12.82 4.29 1.46
N LYS A 169 12.19 5.39 1.90
CA LYS A 169 12.53 6.02 3.18
C LYS A 169 11.73 5.35 4.28
N THR A 170 12.43 4.83 5.28
CA THR A 170 11.83 4.24 6.48
C THR A 170 12.37 4.91 7.74
N PRO A 171 11.68 4.78 8.88
CA PRO A 171 12.21 5.24 10.17
C PRO A 171 13.55 4.59 10.54
N PHE A 172 13.82 3.41 10.00
CA PHE A 172 15.03 2.61 10.24
C PHE A 172 16.18 2.97 9.30
N GLY A 173 15.91 3.70 8.22
CA GLY A 173 16.91 4.09 7.23
C GLY A 173 16.34 4.23 5.82
N ASP A 174 17.18 4.72 4.91
CA ASP A 174 16.89 4.74 3.48
C ASP A 174 17.32 3.40 2.86
N LEU A 175 16.36 2.66 2.30
CA LEU A 175 16.56 1.39 1.63
C LEU A 175 16.69 1.57 0.12
N ILE A 176 17.67 0.91 -0.49
CA ILE A 176 17.77 0.75 -1.95
C ILE A 176 17.28 -0.64 -2.32
N LEU A 177 16.24 -0.68 -3.15
CA LEU A 177 15.55 -1.89 -3.55
C LEU A 177 15.75 -2.13 -5.04
N THR A 178 16.03 -3.39 -5.40
CA THR A 178 16.00 -3.87 -6.78
C THR A 178 15.11 -5.08 -6.86
N GLY A 179 14.54 -5.39 -8.01
CA GLY A 179 13.68 -6.56 -8.12
C GLY A 179 13.34 -6.98 -9.53
N GLU A 180 12.76 -8.16 -9.63
CA GLU A 180 12.35 -8.79 -10.88
C GLU A 180 10.93 -9.34 -10.77
N LYS A 181 10.17 -9.20 -11.85
CA LYS A 181 8.79 -9.64 -11.96
C LYS A 181 8.74 -11.16 -12.04
N VAL A 182 8.10 -11.79 -11.06
CA VAL A 182 7.94 -13.24 -10.97
C VAL A 182 6.58 -13.70 -11.52
N SER A 183 5.55 -12.86 -11.41
CA SER A 183 4.18 -13.15 -11.86
C SER A 183 3.50 -11.93 -12.48
N ASP A 184 2.61 -12.16 -13.46
CA ASP A 184 1.71 -11.15 -14.03
C ASP A 184 0.42 -10.98 -13.20
N GLU A 185 0.15 -11.92 -12.27
CA GLU A 185 -1.04 -11.92 -11.42
C GLU A 185 -0.69 -11.31 -10.07
N PRO A 186 -1.17 -10.09 -9.75
CA PRO A 186 -0.90 -9.47 -8.47
C PRO A 186 -1.84 -10.03 -7.37
N ASP A 187 -1.38 -9.95 -6.12
CA ASP A 187 -2.21 -10.11 -4.93
C ASP A 187 -2.95 -8.79 -4.65
N GLU A 188 -4.19 -8.68 -5.12
CA GLU A 188 -5.01 -7.46 -5.03
C GLU A 188 -5.49 -7.12 -3.59
N LYS A 189 -5.13 -7.92 -2.57
CA LYS A 189 -5.73 -7.88 -1.22
C LYS A 189 -5.42 -6.65 -0.34
N SER A 190 -4.87 -5.56 -0.86
CA SER A 190 -4.06 -4.66 -0.01
C SER A 190 -4.46 -3.19 -0.01
N ALA A 191 -5.39 -2.75 -0.87
CA ALA A 191 -5.85 -1.35 -0.82
C ALA A 191 -6.48 -0.99 0.54
N SER A 192 -7.14 -1.95 1.19
CA SER A 192 -7.74 -1.75 2.52
C SER A 192 -6.72 -1.50 3.63
N MET A 193 -5.46 -1.95 3.47
CA MET A 193 -4.41 -1.71 4.46
C MET A 193 -4.10 -0.21 4.59
N TRP A 194 -4.15 0.52 3.47
CA TRP A 194 -3.92 1.95 3.44
C TRP A 194 -4.90 2.73 4.33
N ASP A 195 -6.16 2.32 4.30
CA ASP A 195 -7.24 2.94 5.07
C ASP A 195 -7.19 2.55 6.56
N TYR A 196 -6.53 1.43 6.88
CA TYR A 196 -6.34 0.98 8.25
C TYR A 196 -5.13 1.62 8.93
N CYS A 197 -4.02 1.81 8.21
CA CYS A 197 -2.79 2.42 8.74
C CYS A 197 -2.90 3.95 8.84
N THR A 198 -3.82 4.45 9.67
CA THR A 198 -4.03 5.89 9.92
C THR A 198 -3.44 6.31 11.26
N GLU A 199 -3.20 7.61 11.43
CA GLU A 199 -2.73 8.19 12.69
C GLU A 199 -3.72 7.98 13.85
N GLU A 200 -5.02 7.99 13.55
CA GLU A 200 -6.07 7.67 14.52
C GLU A 200 -5.98 6.22 15.00
N GLN A 201 -5.78 5.27 14.07
CA GLN A 201 -5.60 3.86 14.43
C GLN A 201 -4.30 3.64 15.22
N HIS A 202 -3.22 4.33 14.85
CA HIS A 202 -1.96 4.30 15.59
C HIS A 202 -2.17 4.78 17.05
N GLU A 203 -2.89 5.88 17.26
CA GLU A 203 -3.17 6.42 18.59
C GLU A 203 -4.04 5.45 19.43
N VAL A 204 -5.03 4.81 18.82
CA VAL A 204 -5.85 3.78 19.48
C VAL A 204 -4.99 2.59 19.94
N GLU A 205 -4.12 2.07 19.08
CA GLU A 205 -3.22 0.95 19.41
C GLU A 205 -2.22 1.34 20.50
N ARG A 206 -1.63 2.54 20.39
CA ARG A 206 -0.70 3.10 21.38
C ARG A 206 -1.32 3.21 22.76
N VAL A 207 -2.55 3.71 22.87
CA VAL A 207 -3.26 3.85 24.17
C VAL A 207 -3.63 2.49 24.74
N ASN A 208 -4.07 1.55 23.91
CA ASN A 208 -4.47 0.21 24.37
C ASN A 208 -3.30 -0.64 24.86
N ARG A 209 -2.05 -0.34 24.44
CA ARG A 209 -0.84 -1.02 24.93
C ARG A 209 -0.60 -0.84 26.44
N TRP A 210 -1.15 0.19 27.05
CA TRP A 210 -0.88 0.56 28.46
C TRP A 210 -2.09 0.39 29.40
N LYS A 211 -3.17 -0.25 28.95
CA LYS A 211 -4.36 -0.53 29.77
C LYS A 211 -4.36 -1.98 30.24
#